data_AF-A0A7T2TJG3-F1
#
_entry.id   AF-A0A7T2TJG3-F1
#
_cell.length_a   1.000
_cell.length_b   1.000
_cell.length_c   1.000
_cell.angle_alpha   90.00
_cell.angle_beta   90.00
_cell.angle_gamma   90.00
#
_symmetry.space_group_name_H-M   'P 1'
#
loop_
_entity.id
_entity.type
_entity.pdbx_description
1 polymer ?
#
loop_
_entity_poly.entity_id
_entity_poly.type
_entity_poly.pdbx_seq_one_letter_code
_entity_poly.pdbx_strand_id
1 'polypeptide(L)' 'MDVTRSVSRRLVDIGGSIRRWRLMQTLKSEELAERAGISRSTLQKIERGEAGVSIGAVMSVMHASGNSTTLRAHST' A
#
# COMPACT_ATOMS: atom_id res chain seq x y z
N MET A 1 -3.75 6.20 16.74
CA MET A 1 -4.33 4.86 16.94
C MET A 1 -3.24 4.02 17.57
N ASP A 2 -3.46 3.52 18.78
CA ASP A 2 -2.44 2.73 19.48
C ASP A 2 -2.46 1.31 18.92
N VAL A 3 -1.39 0.93 18.23
CA VAL A 3 -1.21 -0.40 17.63
C VAL A 3 0.00 -1.07 18.26
N THR A 4 -0.08 -2.38 18.46
CA THR A 4 1.02 -3.13 19.07
C THR A 4 2.28 -3.03 18.22
N ARG A 5 3.46 -3.10 18.84
CA ARG A 5 4.76 -3.07 18.15
C ARG A 5 4.88 -4.11 17.03
N SER A 6 4.28 -5.29 17.23
CA SER A 6 4.26 -6.35 16.23
C SER A 6 3.43 -5.98 14.99
N VAL A 7 2.28 -5.33 15.21
CA VAL A 7 1.40 -4.83 14.14
C VAL A 7 2.08 -3.69 13.40
N SER A 8 2.69 -2.72 14.10
CA SER A 8 3.44 -1.63 13.47
C SER A 8 4.54 -2.14 12.53
N ARG A 9 5.28 -3.18 12.94
CA ARG A 9 6.30 -3.79 12.09
C ARG A 9 5.70 -4.38 10.82
N ARG A 10 4.61 -5.15 10.96
CA ARG A 10 3.89 -5.72 9.80
C ARG A 10 3.36 -4.66 8.86
N LEU A 11 2.86 -3.54 9.39
CA LEU A 11 2.40 -2.41 8.56
C LEU A 11 3.53 -1.80 7.75
N VAL A 12 4.71 -1.61 8.34
CA VAL A 12 5.91 -1.13 7.64
C VAL A 12 6.32 -2.11 6.54
N ASP A 13 6.28 -3.42 6.81
CA ASP A 13 6.64 -4.45 5.83
C ASP A 13 5.66 -4.46 4.63
N ILE A 14 4.36 -4.30 4.90
CA ILE A 14 3.31 -4.18 3.88
C ILE A 14 3.52 -2.90 3.05
N GLY A 15 3.68 -1.75 3.71
CA GLY A 15 3.92 -0.47 3.03
C GLY A 15 5.16 -0.50 2.15
N GLY A 16 6.26 -1.08 2.66
CA GLY A 16 7.48 -1.29 1.90
C GLY A 16 7.29 -2.21 0.68
N SER A 17 6.41 -3.22 0.78
CA SER A 17 6.07 -4.09 -0.35
C SER A 17 5.31 -3.35 -1.44
N ILE A 18 4.34 -2.50 -1.06
CA ILE A 18 3.60 -1.63 -1.99
C ILE A 18 4.57 -0.68 -2.71
N ARG A 19 5.51 -0.05 -1.96
CA ARG A 19 6.53 0.82 -2.54
C ARG A 19 7.42 0.10 -3.54
N ARG A 20 7.92 -1.09 -3.19
CA ARG A 20 8.73 -1.91 -4.11
C ARG A 20 7.96 -2.23 -5.37
N TRP A 21 6.72 -2.68 -5.24
CA TRP A 21 5.85 -2.99 -6.37
C TRP A 21 5.66 -1.78 -7.31
N ARG A 22 5.40 -0.58 -6.75
CA ARG A 22 5.28 0.65 -7.54
C ARG A 22 6.56 0.92 -8.33
N LEU A 23 7.72 0.82 -7.67
CA LEU A 23 9.01 1.06 -8.30
C LEU A 23 9.33 0.02 -9.40
N MET A 24 8.90 -1.24 -9.25
CA MET A 24 9.07 -2.28 -10.27
C MET A 24 8.32 -1.98 -11.58
N GLN A 25 7.27 -1.16 -11.54
CA GLN A 25 6.60 -0.67 -12.76
C GLN A 25 7.03 0.73 -13.18
N THR A 26 8.08 1.26 -12.56
CA THR A 26 8.59 2.59 -12.90
C THR A 26 7.55 3.70 -12.69
N LEU A 27 6.55 3.47 -11.83
CA LEU A 27 5.49 4.44 -11.55
C LEU A 27 5.97 5.51 -10.56
N LYS A 28 5.72 6.77 -10.89
CA LYS A 28 5.90 7.88 -9.94
C LYS A 28 4.83 7.81 -8.86
N SER A 29 5.12 8.34 -7.67
CA SER A 29 4.14 8.38 -6.58
C SER A 29 2.88 9.18 -6.97
N GLU A 30 3.03 10.27 -7.74
CA GLU A 30 1.90 11.07 -8.20
C GLU A 30 0.98 10.24 -9.11
N GLU A 31 1.56 9.52 -10.06
CA GLU A 31 0.83 8.71 -11.04
C GLU A 31 0.05 7.56 -10.39
N LEU A 32 0.65 6.84 -9.44
CA LEU A 32 -0.08 5.79 -8.73
C LEU A 32 -1.18 6.38 -7.83
N ALA A 33 -0.91 7.52 -7.18
CA ALA A 33 -1.89 8.17 -6.32
C ALA A 33 -3.12 8.65 -7.12
N GLU A 34 -2.88 9.25 -8.29
CA GLU A 34 -3.92 9.66 -9.24
C GLU A 34 -4.76 8.48 -9.71
N ARG A 35 -4.12 7.38 -10.16
CA ARG A 35 -4.83 6.14 -10.57
C ARG A 35 -5.66 5.54 -9.43
N ALA A 36 -5.20 5.69 -8.18
CA ALA A 36 -5.88 5.20 -6.99
C ALA A 36 -6.92 6.18 -6.43
N GLY A 37 -7.10 7.36 -7.01
CA GLY A 37 -8.04 8.37 -6.53
C GLY A 37 -7.70 8.89 -5.12
N ILE A 38 -6.42 8.92 -4.75
CA ILE A 38 -5.95 9.41 -3.44
C ILE A 38 -4.89 10.51 -3.61
N SER A 39 -4.63 11.26 -2.53
CA SER A 39 -3.51 12.22 -2.55
C SER A 39 -2.15 11.50 -2.55
N ARG A 40 -1.14 12.11 -3.17
CA ARG A 40 0.27 11.65 -3.07
C ARG A 40 0.73 11.52 -1.62
N SER A 41 0.26 12.39 -0.72
CA SER A 41 0.62 12.31 0.70
C SER A 41 0.03 11.05 1.35
N THR A 42 -1.22 10.70 1.03
CA THR A 42 -1.85 9.45 1.47
C THR A 42 -1.06 8.23 0.97
N LEU A 43 -0.64 8.22 -0.30
CA LEU A 43 0.20 7.14 -0.82
C LEU A 43 1.53 7.01 -0.05
N GLN A 44 2.20 8.13 0.27
CA GLN A 44 3.44 8.08 1.06
C GLN A 44 3.22 7.50 2.46
N LYS A 45 2.10 7.83 3.12
CA LYS A 45 1.74 7.26 4.43
C LYS A 45 1.51 5.75 4.33
N ILE A 46 0.85 5.29 3.26
CA ILE A 46 0.66 3.86 2.97
C ILE A 46 2.01 3.17 2.79
N GLU A 47 2.90 3.73 1.95
CA GLU A 47 4.22 3.17 1.68
C GLU A 47 5.14 3.13 2.92
N ARG A 48 4.85 3.96 3.93
CA ARG A 48 5.54 3.96 5.22
C ARG A 48 4.90 3.03 6.26
N GLY A 49 3.73 2.47 5.98
CA GLY A 49 3.00 1.62 6.92
C GLY A 49 2.34 2.39 8.07
N GLU A 50 1.90 3.63 7.84
CA GLU A 50 1.24 4.42 8.88
C GLU A 50 -0.15 3.82 9.23
N ALA A 51 -0.35 3.45 10.50
CA ALA A 51 -1.58 2.82 10.99
C ALA A 51 -2.84 3.70 10.87
N GLY A 52 -2.70 5.01 10.67
CA GLY A 52 -3.82 5.95 10.55
C GLY A 52 -4.45 6.02 9.16
N VAL A 53 -3.92 5.28 8.18
CA VAL A 53 -4.50 5.27 6.83
C VAL A 53 -5.72 4.35 6.77
N SER A 54 -6.78 4.79 6.11
CA SER A 54 -7.99 3.98 5.93
C SER A 54 -7.71 2.75 5.09
N ILE A 55 -8.33 1.62 5.45
CA ILE A 55 -8.23 0.38 4.65
C ILE A 55 -8.73 0.60 3.22
N GLY A 56 -9.73 1.46 3.01
CA GLY A 56 -10.22 1.83 1.68
C GLY A 56 -9.13 2.45 0.80
N ALA A 57 -8.31 3.36 1.35
CA ALA A 57 -7.20 3.96 0.59
C ALA A 57 -6.13 2.92 0.22
N VAL A 58 -5.84 1.97 1.11
CA VAL A 58 -4.92 0.85 0.81
C VAL A 58 -5.48 -0.02 -0.32
N MET A 59 -6.77 -0.36 -0.27
CA MET A 59 -7.43 -1.17 -1.29
C MET A 59 -7.49 -0.44 -2.63
N SER A 60 -7.73 0.88 -2.66
CA SER A 60 -7.68 1.67 -3.89
C SER A 60 -6.30 1.63 -4.54
N VAL A 61 -5.22 1.73 -3.76
CA VAL A 61 -3.86 1.58 -4.28
C VAL A 61 -3.62 0.20 -4.85
N MET A 62 -4.01 -0.87 -4.13
CA MET A 62 -3.86 -2.24 -4.61
C MET A 62 -4.69 -2.51 -5.87
N HIS A 63 -5.88 -1.92 -5.99
CA HIS A 63 -6.70 -2.04 -7.20
C HIS A 63 -6.09 -1.30 -8.40
N ALA A 64 -5.69 -0.04 -8.21
CA ALA A 64 -5.04 0.79 -9.24
C ALA A 64 -3.69 0.22 -9.70
N SER A 65 -3.07 -0.59 -8.84
CA SER A 65 -1.86 -1.32 -9.13
C SER A 65 -2.10 -2.42 -10.20
N GLY A 66 -3.32 -2.91 -10.38
CA GLY A 66 -3.58 -4.08 -11.23
C GLY A 66 -3.36 -5.41 -10.50
N ASN A 67 -2.99 -5.39 -9.21
CA ASN A 67 -3.18 -6.52 -8.30
C ASN A 67 -4.64 -6.58 -7.87
N SER A 68 -5.55 -6.87 -8.80
CA SER A 68 -6.94 -7.17 -8.49
C SER A 68 -6.98 -8.50 -7.72
N THR A 69 -6.99 -8.41 -6.39
CA THR A 69 -7.34 -9.47 -5.42
C THR A 69 -6.97 -10.89 -5.86
N THR A 70 -5.71 -11.12 -6.22
CA THR A 70 -5.14 -12.47 -6.14
C THR A 70 -4.18 -12.47 -4.97
N LEU A 71 -4.73 -12.48 -3.75
CA LEU A 71 -4.12 -13.33 -2.73
C LEU A 71 -4.14 -14.74 -3.34
N ARG A 72 -3.10 -15.10 -4.09
CA ARG A 72 -2.75 -16.49 -4.24
C ARG A 72 -2.39 -16.92 -2.82
N ALA A 73 -3.38 -17.47 -2.13
CA ALA A 73 -3.16 -18.33 -1.01
C ALA A 73 -1.97 -19.21 -1.39
N HIS A 74 -0.92 -19.20 -0.56
CA HIS A 74 0.20 -20.09 -0.74
C HIS A 74 -0.36 -21.51 -0.87
N SER A 75 -0.29 -22.07 -2.06
CA SER A 75 -0.44 -23.50 -2.29
C SER A 75 0.92 -24.11 -1.97
N THR A 76 1.14 -24.46 -0.71
CA THR A 76 2.04 -25.54 -0.29
C THR A 76 1.58 -26.03 1.06
#